data_AF-A0A5C7NDP8-F1
#
_entry.id   AF-A0A5C7NDP8-F1
#
_cell.length_a   1.000
_cell.length_b   1.000
_cell.length_c   1.000
_cell.angle_alpha   90.00
_cell.angle_beta   90.00
_cell.angle_gamma   90.00
#
_symmetry.space_group_name_H-M   'P 1'
#
loop_
_entity.id
_entity.type
_entity.pdbx_description
1 polymer ?
#
loop_
_entity_poly.entity_id
_entity_poly.type
_entity_poly.pdbx_seq_one_letter_code
_entity_poly.pdbx_strand_id
1 'polypeptide(L)'
;MGPRRRIATTFAATAAAAGMAVGLAAPATALSDAETGEFLGKLTASYNDPTVSNDGNPYDFDIVTKAALVTGADKTLASLGSFTLFAPNDRAFEVTANNLGLLGKNYKYSAKVDEGRVFNAIASLGADKVTEVLLYHVIPNAKVTGKQVLSGPFTQRIDMANSEKLRVTVLSRSSRFPVIVLGDKDGRVFNDLVVRPDVISTENTVVHSVSDVLLPDLDN
;
A
#
# COMPACT_ATOMS: atom_id res chain seq x y z
N MET A 1 13.10 -68.71 22.33
CA MET A 1 11.77 -68.27 22.80
C MET A 1 11.35 -67.11 21.90
N GLY A 2 10.40 -67.38 21.00
CA GLY A 2 9.94 -66.47 19.96
C GLY A 2 8.98 -65.37 20.45
N PRO A 3 8.44 -64.56 19.52
CA PRO A 3 8.17 -63.13 19.69
C PRO A 3 6.72 -62.82 20.11
N ARG A 4 6.46 -61.57 20.58
CA ARG A 4 5.11 -60.99 20.56
C ARG A 4 5.11 -59.55 20.02
N ARG A 5 4.58 -59.46 18.80
CA ARG A 5 4.09 -58.31 18.05
C ARG A 5 2.94 -57.58 18.77
N ARG A 6 2.87 -56.26 18.60
CA ARG A 6 1.64 -55.49 18.28
C ARG A 6 2.06 -54.38 17.29
N ILE A 7 1.88 -54.57 15.98
CA ILE A 7 0.78 -54.01 15.15
C ILE A 7 0.77 -52.47 15.27
N ALA A 8 1.49 -51.75 14.40
CA ALA A 8 1.12 -51.33 13.04
C ALA A 8 -0.16 -50.46 12.99
N THR A 9 0.01 -49.16 12.78
CA THR A 9 -0.91 -48.39 11.93
C THR A 9 -0.14 -47.28 11.25
N THR A 10 0.14 -47.54 9.98
CA THR A 10 0.51 -46.60 8.92
C THR A 10 -0.47 -45.44 8.84
N PHE A 11 0.05 -44.21 8.82
CA PHE A 11 -0.43 -43.19 7.90
C PHE A 11 0.78 -42.66 7.13
N ALA A 12 1.01 -43.26 5.96
CA ALA A 12 1.71 -42.60 4.89
C ALA A 12 0.78 -41.52 4.33
N ALA A 13 1.20 -40.27 4.44
CA ALA A 13 0.73 -39.21 3.56
C ALA A 13 1.98 -38.56 2.95
N THR A 14 2.50 -39.24 1.94
CA THR A 14 3.28 -38.60 0.88
C THR A 14 2.37 -37.59 0.19
N ALA A 15 2.52 -36.31 0.54
CA ALA A 15 2.18 -35.21 -0.34
C ALA A 15 3.51 -34.53 -0.72
N ALA A 16 4.10 -35.00 -1.80
CA ALA A 16 5.09 -34.24 -2.54
C ALA A 16 4.37 -33.02 -3.15
N ALA A 17 4.23 -31.95 -2.37
CA ALA A 17 4.04 -30.63 -2.92
C ALA A 17 5.44 -30.05 -3.12
N ALA A 18 5.86 -29.94 -4.38
CA ALA A 18 6.93 -29.04 -4.77
C ALA A 18 6.48 -27.59 -4.51
N GLY A 19 6.44 -27.19 -3.24
CA GLY A 19 6.31 -25.81 -2.83
C GLY A 19 7.70 -25.20 -2.86
N MET A 20 7.90 -24.16 -3.66
CA MET A 20 9.05 -23.27 -3.48
C MET A 20 9.04 -22.82 -2.01
N ALA A 21 9.97 -23.36 -1.22
CA ALA A 21 10.31 -22.79 0.07
C ALA A 21 10.96 -21.43 -0.24
N VAL A 22 10.15 -20.37 -0.25
CA VAL A 22 10.66 -19.02 -0.03
C VAL A 22 11.39 -19.12 1.31
N GLY A 23 12.73 -19.03 1.27
CA GLY A 23 13.53 -19.08 2.48
C GLY A 23 12.95 -18.08 3.47
N LEU A 24 12.69 -18.53 4.70
CA LEU A 24 12.28 -17.66 5.79
C LEU A 24 13.35 -16.57 5.90
N ALA A 25 13.06 -15.38 5.38
CA ALA A 25 13.90 -14.22 5.57
C ALA A 25 13.98 -13.98 7.09
N ALA A 26 15.18 -13.65 7.58
CA ALA A 26 15.39 -13.25 8.96
C ALA A 26 14.37 -12.17 9.36
N PRO A 27 13.98 -12.08 10.65
CA PRO A 27 13.11 -11.00 11.10
C PRO A 27 13.76 -9.68 10.69
N ALA A 28 13.11 -8.96 9.79
CA ALA A 28 13.58 -7.68 9.32
C ALA A 28 13.60 -6.74 10.53
N THR A 29 14.76 -6.18 10.84
CA THR A 29 14.90 -5.17 11.90
C THR A 29 14.03 -3.97 11.54
N ALA A 30 13.19 -3.54 12.49
CA ALA A 30 12.46 -2.29 12.40
C ALA A 30 13.39 -1.14 11.97
N LEU A 31 12.90 -0.28 11.07
CA LEU A 31 13.53 0.99 10.75
C LEU A 31 13.70 1.81 12.03
N SER A 32 14.85 2.45 12.16
CA SER A 32 15.11 3.39 13.25
C SER A 32 14.24 4.65 13.10
N ASP A 33 13.95 5.34 14.21
CA ASP A 33 13.19 6.60 14.21
C ASP A 33 13.79 7.65 13.24
N ALA A 34 15.10 7.62 13.03
CA ALA A 34 15.80 8.48 12.09
C ALA A 34 15.48 8.14 10.62
N GLU A 35 15.39 6.86 10.27
CA GLU A 35 15.03 6.39 8.93
C GLU A 35 13.55 6.65 8.64
N THR A 36 12.68 6.53 9.64
CA THR A 36 11.26 6.90 9.54
C THR A 36 11.09 8.41 9.36
N GLY A 37 11.81 9.22 10.14
CA GLY A 37 11.80 10.67 9.98
C GLY A 37 12.35 11.13 8.63
N GLU A 38 13.41 10.48 8.13
CA GLU A 38 13.95 10.73 6.79
C GLU A 38 12.97 10.29 5.70
N PHE A 39 12.26 9.18 5.89
CA PHE A 39 11.22 8.72 4.98
C PHE A 39 10.05 9.70 4.90
N LEU A 40 9.51 10.12 6.05
CA LEU A 40 8.44 11.12 6.10
C LEU A 40 8.91 12.44 5.51
N GLY A 41 10.10 12.91 5.86
CA GLY A 41 10.70 14.11 5.29
C GLY A 41 10.89 14.02 3.77
N LYS A 42 11.27 12.85 3.23
CA LYS A 42 11.33 12.61 1.79
C LYS A 42 9.96 12.53 1.15
N LEU A 43 8.96 11.94 1.81
CA LEU A 43 7.59 11.87 1.33
C LEU A 43 7.02 13.27 1.14
N THR A 44 7.20 14.13 2.13
CA THR A 44 6.81 15.55 2.07
C THR A 44 7.65 16.31 1.02
N ALA A 45 8.97 16.11 1.00
CA ALA A 45 9.88 16.83 0.08
C ALA A 45 9.75 16.42 -1.40
N SER A 46 9.25 15.22 -1.71
CA SER A 46 9.30 14.67 -3.07
C SER A 46 8.44 15.43 -4.10
N TYR A 47 7.62 16.39 -3.66
CA TYR A 47 6.82 17.28 -4.52
C TYR A 47 7.07 18.77 -4.29
N ASN A 48 8.27 19.14 -3.80
CA ASN A 48 8.68 20.51 -3.44
C ASN A 48 7.99 21.10 -2.22
N ASP A 49 7.41 20.28 -1.34
CA ASP A 49 6.92 20.76 -0.06
C ASP A 49 7.95 20.52 1.07
N PRO A 50 8.49 21.56 1.73
CA PRO A 50 9.39 21.37 2.86
C PRO A 50 8.72 20.81 4.12
N THR A 51 7.39 20.83 4.25
CA THR A 51 6.66 20.47 5.50
C THR A 51 5.25 19.98 5.20
N VAL A 52 4.63 19.23 6.10
CA VAL A 52 3.19 18.94 5.98
C VAL A 52 2.44 20.27 6.05
N SER A 53 2.01 20.79 4.90
CA SER A 53 1.43 22.10 4.77
C SER A 53 -0.08 21.97 4.54
N ASN A 54 -0.76 23.06 4.22
CA ASN A 54 -2.18 23.06 3.79
C ASN A 54 -2.28 24.13 2.73
N ASP A 55 -1.40 24.02 1.74
CA ASP A 55 -1.23 24.99 0.65
C ASP A 55 -2.26 24.77 -0.47
N GLY A 56 -2.96 23.64 -0.41
CA GLY A 56 -4.02 23.22 -1.30
C GLY A 56 -3.52 22.68 -2.65
N ASN A 57 -2.28 22.21 -2.72
CA ASN A 57 -1.71 21.64 -3.92
C ASN A 57 -2.25 20.20 -4.14
N PRO A 58 -2.91 19.90 -5.27
CA PRO A 58 -3.50 18.57 -5.50
C PRO A 58 -2.49 17.41 -5.65
N TYR A 59 -1.21 17.72 -5.80
CA TYR A 59 -0.19 16.74 -6.20
C TYR A 59 0.77 16.33 -5.09
N ASP A 60 0.65 16.91 -3.90
CA ASP A 60 1.43 16.54 -2.73
C ASP A 60 0.82 15.34 -2.00
N PHE A 61 1.38 15.05 -0.81
CA PHE A 61 1.08 13.90 0.02
C PHE A 61 0.73 14.32 1.45
N ASP A 62 0.16 15.51 1.64
CA ASP A 62 -0.08 16.07 2.95
C ASP A 62 -1.20 15.35 3.67
N ILE A 63 -2.27 14.97 2.98
CA ILE A 63 -3.38 14.22 3.58
C ILE A 63 -2.93 12.83 4.05
N VAL A 64 -2.16 12.08 3.24
CA VAL A 64 -1.64 10.76 3.66
C VAL A 64 -0.67 10.89 4.83
N THR A 65 0.19 11.91 4.83
CA THR A 65 1.15 12.13 5.91
C THR A 65 0.43 12.48 7.22
N LYS A 66 -0.56 13.38 7.17
CA LYS A 66 -1.43 13.69 8.32
C LYS A 66 -2.15 12.46 8.83
N ALA A 67 -2.74 11.65 7.93
CA ALA A 67 -3.46 10.44 8.30
C ALA A 67 -2.54 9.41 8.96
N ALA A 68 -1.33 9.20 8.45
CA ALA A 68 -0.35 8.29 9.05
C ALA A 68 0.06 8.73 10.46
N LEU A 69 0.32 10.03 10.66
CA LEU A 69 0.69 10.58 11.97
C LEU A 69 -0.45 10.49 13.00
N VAL A 70 -1.69 10.72 12.58
CA VAL A 70 -2.87 10.68 13.47
C VAL A 70 -3.25 9.26 13.85
N THR A 71 -3.12 8.31 12.92
CA THR A 71 -3.44 6.89 13.16
C THR A 71 -2.30 6.12 13.83
N GLY A 72 -1.07 6.65 13.84
CA GLY A 72 0.11 5.92 14.29
C GLY A 72 0.62 4.90 13.29
N ALA A 73 0.13 4.93 12.05
CA ALA A 73 0.59 4.03 10.98
C ALA A 73 2.06 4.28 10.63
N ASP A 74 2.58 5.48 10.88
CA ASP A 74 4.00 5.82 10.79
C ASP A 74 4.88 4.90 11.65
N LYS A 75 4.46 4.60 12.89
CA LYS A 75 5.18 3.68 13.79
C LYS A 75 5.08 2.23 13.33
N THR A 76 3.93 1.84 12.79
CA THR A 76 3.74 0.50 12.20
C THR A 76 4.65 0.34 10.98
N LEU A 77 4.72 1.35 10.11
CA LEU A 77 5.63 1.39 8.97
C LEU A 77 7.10 1.37 9.40
N ALA A 78 7.44 2.11 10.45
CA ALA A 78 8.77 2.08 11.06
C ALA A 78 9.13 0.67 11.56
N SER A 79 8.16 -0.08 12.10
CA SER A 79 8.42 -1.44 12.57
C SER A 79 8.75 -2.44 11.44
N LEU A 80 8.42 -2.12 10.18
CA LEU A 80 8.69 -2.96 9.02
C LEU A 80 10.10 -2.69 8.50
N GLY A 81 10.96 -3.71 8.48
CA GLY A 81 12.34 -3.52 8.02
C GLY A 81 12.50 -3.25 6.52
N SER A 82 11.52 -3.64 5.69
CA SER A 82 11.40 -3.18 4.30
C SER A 82 9.93 -3.08 3.93
N PHE A 83 9.55 -2.09 3.12
CA PHE A 83 8.18 -1.97 2.65
C PHE A 83 8.09 -1.22 1.34
N THR A 84 6.98 -1.45 0.63
CA THR A 84 6.59 -0.68 -0.54
C THR A 84 5.32 0.08 -0.22
N LEU A 85 5.35 1.41 -0.36
CA LEU A 85 4.18 2.26 -0.14
C LEU A 85 3.61 2.73 -1.47
N PHE A 86 2.31 2.55 -1.65
CA PHE A 86 1.54 3.24 -2.67
C PHE A 86 0.99 4.53 -2.06
N ALA A 87 1.58 5.67 -2.40
CA ALA A 87 1.18 6.96 -1.85
C ALA A 87 0.14 7.62 -2.79
N PRO A 88 -1.14 7.71 -2.40
CA PRO A 88 -2.12 8.54 -3.11
C PRO A 88 -1.84 10.01 -2.85
N ASN A 89 -2.00 10.85 -3.88
CA ASN A 89 -1.88 12.30 -3.74
C ASN A 89 -3.14 12.93 -3.13
N ASP A 90 -3.07 14.20 -2.77
CA ASP A 90 -4.18 14.88 -2.12
C ASP A 90 -5.45 14.98 -3.00
N ARG A 91 -5.28 15.04 -4.33
CA ARG A 91 -6.39 14.93 -5.28
C ARG A 91 -7.05 13.56 -5.27
N ALA A 92 -6.30 12.47 -5.12
CA ALA A 92 -6.86 11.13 -5.00
C ALA A 92 -7.79 11.05 -3.79
N PHE A 93 -7.35 11.55 -2.62
CA PHE A 93 -8.20 11.61 -1.43
C PHE A 93 -9.46 12.44 -1.62
N GLU A 94 -9.37 13.58 -2.30
CA GLU A 94 -10.53 14.41 -2.62
C GLU A 94 -11.54 13.65 -3.49
N VAL A 95 -11.06 12.97 -4.54
CA VAL A 95 -11.88 12.14 -5.43
C VAL A 95 -12.54 11.01 -4.66
N THR A 96 -11.78 10.30 -3.82
CA THR A 96 -12.31 9.21 -2.98
C THR A 96 -13.36 9.71 -2.00
N ALA A 97 -13.11 10.80 -1.28
CA ALA A 97 -14.06 11.38 -0.34
C ALA A 97 -15.35 11.86 -1.03
N ASN A 98 -15.24 12.37 -2.26
CA ASN A 98 -16.39 12.70 -3.10
C ASN A 98 -17.16 11.43 -3.54
N ASN A 99 -16.45 10.39 -3.99
CA ASN A 99 -17.06 9.13 -4.43
C ASN A 99 -17.79 8.41 -3.29
N LEU A 100 -17.28 8.51 -2.06
CA LEU A 100 -17.94 8.04 -0.84
C LEU A 100 -19.09 8.95 -0.37
N GLY A 101 -19.31 10.08 -1.04
CA GLY A 101 -20.39 11.02 -0.73
C GLY A 101 -20.15 11.89 0.50
N LEU A 102 -18.94 11.88 1.06
CA LEU A 102 -18.59 12.56 2.32
C LEU A 102 -18.48 14.08 2.14
N LEU A 103 -18.12 14.54 0.93
CA LEU A 103 -17.99 15.97 0.62
C LEU A 103 -19.32 16.66 0.26
N GLY A 104 -20.39 15.87 0.13
CA GLY A 104 -21.74 16.32 -0.21
C GLY A 104 -22.05 16.28 -1.71
N LYS A 105 -23.33 16.18 -2.05
CA LYS A 105 -23.83 15.91 -3.43
C LYS A 105 -23.50 16.97 -4.49
N ASN A 106 -23.15 18.19 -4.06
CA ASN A 106 -22.86 19.32 -4.95
C ASN A 106 -21.39 19.75 -4.88
N TYR A 107 -20.51 18.85 -4.44
CA TYR A 107 -19.09 19.15 -4.38
C TYR A 107 -18.54 19.44 -5.78
N LYS A 108 -17.70 20.48 -5.89
CA LYS A 108 -17.09 20.91 -7.14
C LYS A 108 -15.59 20.87 -6.99
N TYR A 109 -14.93 20.10 -7.84
CA TYR A 109 -13.49 20.09 -7.94
C TYR A 109 -12.99 21.48 -8.32
N SER A 110 -12.02 21.96 -7.55
CA SER A 110 -11.31 23.21 -7.84
C SER A 110 -9.90 22.90 -8.33
N ALA A 111 -9.17 23.95 -8.74
CA ALA A 111 -7.74 23.83 -9.08
C ALA A 111 -6.88 23.53 -7.84
N LYS A 112 -7.39 23.85 -6.65
CA LYS A 112 -6.81 23.56 -5.35
C LYS A 112 -7.66 22.54 -4.59
N VAL A 113 -7.03 21.77 -3.73
CA VAL A 113 -7.68 20.85 -2.79
C VAL A 113 -7.87 21.56 -1.45
N ASP A 114 -9.03 21.38 -0.82
CA ASP A 114 -9.25 21.78 0.57
C ASP A 114 -8.89 20.60 1.47
N GLU A 115 -7.59 20.44 1.75
CA GLU A 115 -7.07 19.26 2.45
C GLU A 115 -7.67 19.11 3.84
N GLY A 116 -7.90 20.23 4.54
CA GLY A 116 -8.54 20.24 5.85
C GLY A 116 -9.95 19.67 5.79
N ARG A 117 -10.75 20.06 4.79
CA ARG A 117 -12.09 19.50 4.58
C ARG A 117 -12.04 18.03 4.19
N VAL A 118 -11.15 17.65 3.28
CA VAL A 118 -11.01 16.27 2.80
C VAL A 118 -10.55 15.35 3.93
N PHE A 119 -9.54 15.78 4.70
CA PHE A 119 -9.06 15.05 5.87
C PHE A 119 -10.16 14.84 6.91
N ASN A 120 -10.91 15.89 7.26
CA ASN A 120 -12.02 15.76 8.21
C ASN A 120 -13.13 14.84 7.69
N ALA A 121 -13.42 14.89 6.38
CA ALA A 121 -14.39 14.00 5.76
C ALA A 121 -13.94 12.53 5.85
N ILE A 122 -12.68 12.23 5.54
CA ILE A 122 -12.13 10.87 5.66
C ILE A 122 -12.06 10.43 7.12
N ALA A 123 -11.62 11.30 8.02
CA ALA A 123 -11.59 11.03 9.46
C ALA A 123 -12.97 10.70 10.03
N SER A 124 -14.05 11.22 9.41
CA SER A 124 -15.43 10.89 9.80
C SER A 124 -15.82 9.42 9.56
N LEU A 125 -15.07 8.68 8.73
CA LEU A 125 -15.22 7.23 8.56
C LEU A 125 -14.81 6.43 9.81
N GLY A 126 -14.06 7.06 10.73
CA GLY A 126 -13.51 6.43 11.92
C GLY A 126 -12.03 6.07 11.77
N ALA A 127 -11.27 6.20 12.85
CA ALA A 127 -9.82 5.98 12.86
C ALA A 127 -9.44 4.54 12.46
N ASP A 128 -10.27 3.55 12.81
CA ASP A 128 -10.03 2.15 12.48
C ASP A 128 -10.06 1.93 10.96
N LYS A 129 -11.08 2.46 10.27
CA LYS A 129 -11.20 2.38 8.82
C LYS A 129 -10.09 3.13 8.10
N VAL A 130 -9.72 4.31 8.60
CA VAL A 130 -8.59 5.07 8.02
C VAL A 130 -7.29 4.29 8.17
N THR A 131 -7.07 3.65 9.31
CA THR A 131 -5.88 2.81 9.54
C THR A 131 -5.88 1.62 8.57
N GLU A 132 -7.02 0.95 8.38
CA GLU A 132 -7.15 -0.16 7.43
C GLU A 132 -6.86 0.27 5.98
N VAL A 133 -7.39 1.43 5.54
CA VAL A 133 -7.07 2.01 4.24
C VAL A 133 -5.57 2.28 4.12
N LEU A 134 -4.94 2.90 5.13
CA LEU A 134 -3.50 3.17 5.09
C LEU A 134 -2.66 1.89 5.03
N LEU A 135 -3.02 0.85 5.78
CA LEU A 135 -2.34 -0.45 5.72
C LEU A 135 -2.56 -1.16 4.38
N TYR A 136 -3.69 -0.94 3.72
CA TYR A 136 -3.94 -1.47 2.37
C TYR A 136 -3.05 -0.84 1.29
N HIS A 137 -2.43 0.31 1.57
CA HIS A 137 -1.47 0.93 0.66
C HIS A 137 -0.03 0.43 0.84
N VAL A 138 0.20 -0.48 1.79
CA VAL A 138 1.54 -0.92 2.18
C VAL A 138 1.73 -2.38 1.87
N ILE A 139 2.82 -2.69 1.17
CA ILE A 139 3.33 -4.06 1.05
C ILE A 139 4.39 -4.27 2.15
N PRO A 140 4.13 -5.14 3.14
CA PRO A 140 5.08 -5.38 4.21
C PRO A 140 6.22 -6.30 3.77
N ASN A 141 7.42 -6.07 4.32
CA ASN A 141 8.61 -6.91 4.17
C ASN A 141 9.08 -7.15 2.72
N ALA A 142 8.70 -6.26 1.80
CA ALA A 142 9.09 -6.37 0.41
C ALA A 142 9.30 -4.99 -0.21
N LYS A 143 10.42 -4.85 -0.93
CA LYS A 143 10.69 -3.72 -1.82
C LYS A 143 10.39 -4.16 -3.25
N VAL A 144 9.34 -3.58 -3.83
CA VAL A 144 8.83 -3.92 -5.16
C VAL A 144 8.99 -2.71 -6.05
N THR A 145 10.09 -2.64 -6.80
CA THR A 145 10.34 -1.51 -7.72
C THR A 145 9.50 -1.61 -8.99
N GLY A 146 9.26 -0.48 -9.66
CA GLY A 146 8.47 -0.45 -10.90
C GLY A 146 9.07 -1.34 -12.00
N LYS A 147 10.41 -1.41 -12.06
CA LYS A 147 11.12 -2.31 -12.98
C LYS A 147 10.84 -3.78 -12.71
N GLN A 148 10.82 -4.19 -11.44
CA GLN A 148 10.50 -5.57 -11.05
C GLN A 148 9.06 -5.92 -11.46
N VAL A 149 8.09 -5.02 -11.22
CA VAL A 149 6.70 -5.22 -11.63
C VAL A 149 6.58 -5.36 -13.15
N LEU A 150 7.22 -4.48 -13.92
CA LEU A 150 7.17 -4.50 -15.39
C LEU A 150 7.83 -5.75 -15.99
N SER A 151 8.89 -6.25 -15.36
CA SER A 151 9.57 -7.50 -15.77
C SER A 151 8.82 -8.78 -15.37
N GLY A 152 7.91 -8.68 -14.40
CA GLY A 152 7.14 -9.80 -13.87
C GLY A 152 5.95 -10.22 -14.75
N PRO A 153 5.12 -11.15 -14.28
CA PRO A 153 3.94 -11.62 -15.01
C PRO A 153 2.90 -10.51 -15.19
N PHE A 154 2.03 -10.67 -16.20
CA PHE A 154 1.03 -9.66 -16.61
C PHE A 154 0.03 -9.34 -15.51
N THR A 155 -0.33 -10.34 -14.69
CA THR A 155 -1.21 -10.17 -13.52
C THR A 155 -0.53 -10.79 -12.31
N GLN A 156 -0.56 -10.08 -11.20
CA GLN A 156 0.02 -10.46 -9.92
C GLN A 156 -0.99 -10.23 -8.80
N ARG A 157 -0.92 -11.06 -7.77
CA ARG A 157 -1.65 -10.87 -6.51
C ARG A 157 -0.63 -10.64 -5.42
N ILE A 158 -0.77 -9.55 -4.70
CA ILE A 158 0.15 -9.14 -3.64
C ILE A 158 -0.63 -9.09 -2.33
N ASP A 159 -0.05 -9.66 -1.28
CA ASP A 159 -0.59 -9.57 0.07
C ASP A 159 -0.18 -8.21 0.67
N MET A 160 -1.18 -7.43 1.10
CA MET A 160 -1.00 -6.10 1.68
C MET A 160 -0.89 -6.18 3.21
N ALA A 161 -0.50 -5.09 3.87
CA ALA A 161 -0.28 -5.07 5.32
C ALA A 161 -1.57 -5.26 6.14
N ASN A 162 -2.74 -4.97 5.56
CA ASN A 162 -4.04 -5.30 6.13
C ASN A 162 -4.47 -6.77 5.90
N SER A 163 -3.59 -7.63 5.37
CA SER A 163 -3.85 -9.04 5.01
C SER A 163 -4.82 -9.24 3.84
N GLU A 164 -5.26 -8.19 3.15
CA GLU A 164 -6.02 -8.31 1.91
C GLU A 164 -5.12 -8.46 0.68
N LYS A 165 -5.71 -8.88 -0.43
CA LYS A 165 -5.01 -9.05 -1.71
C LYS A 165 -5.30 -7.91 -2.66
N LEU A 166 -4.23 -7.30 -3.15
CA LEU A 166 -4.29 -6.34 -4.25
C LEU A 166 -3.93 -7.04 -5.55
N ARG A 167 -4.70 -6.79 -6.61
CA ARG A 167 -4.39 -7.29 -7.94
C ARG A 167 -3.62 -6.24 -8.72
N VAL A 168 -2.41 -6.56 -9.16
CA VAL A 168 -1.57 -5.70 -9.99
C VAL A 168 -1.58 -6.23 -11.42
N THR A 169 -1.99 -5.41 -12.38
CA THR A 169 -2.04 -5.76 -13.80
C THR A 169 -1.15 -4.85 -14.63
N VAL A 170 -0.19 -5.41 -15.36
CA VAL A 170 0.71 -4.67 -16.24
C VAL A 170 0.12 -4.64 -17.63
N LEU A 171 -0.67 -3.61 -17.96
CA LEU A 171 -1.29 -3.47 -19.28
C LEU A 171 -0.28 -3.10 -20.38
N SER A 172 0.76 -2.33 -20.05
CA SER A 172 1.80 -1.93 -21.00
C SER A 172 3.18 -2.01 -20.38
N ARG A 173 4.09 -2.70 -21.07
CA ARG A 173 5.53 -2.76 -20.76
C ARG A 173 6.36 -1.80 -21.63
N SER A 174 5.71 -0.88 -22.33
CA SER A 174 6.41 0.08 -23.19
C SER A 174 7.37 0.91 -22.35
N SER A 175 8.64 0.99 -22.77
CA SER A 175 9.64 1.82 -22.08
C SER A 175 9.30 3.32 -22.10
N ARG A 176 8.43 3.74 -23.03
CA ARG A 176 8.00 5.14 -23.17
C ARG A 176 6.72 5.44 -22.36
N PHE A 177 5.84 4.46 -22.21
CA PHE A 177 4.56 4.60 -21.49
C PHE A 177 4.21 3.27 -20.80
N PRO A 178 4.86 2.93 -19.67
CA PRO A 178 4.48 1.79 -18.88
C PRO A 178 3.12 2.07 -18.23
N VAL A 179 2.23 1.07 -18.24
CA VAL A 179 0.90 1.20 -17.62
C VAL A 179 0.71 0.03 -16.67
N ILE A 180 0.65 0.35 -15.37
CA ILE A 180 0.40 -0.58 -14.28
C ILE A 180 -0.93 -0.17 -13.66
N VAL A 181 -1.89 -1.08 -13.70
CA VAL A 181 -3.23 -0.92 -13.12
C VAL A 181 -3.27 -1.66 -11.79
N LEU A 182 -3.80 -1.01 -10.78
CA LEU A 182 -4.09 -1.56 -9.47
C LEU A 182 -5.60 -1.83 -9.38
N GLY A 183 -5.94 -3.02 -8.92
CA GLY A 183 -7.32 -3.48 -8.79
C GLY A 183 -7.64 -3.84 -7.35
N ASP A 184 -8.51 -3.06 -6.74
CA ASP A 184 -9.00 -3.22 -5.37
C ASP A 184 -9.96 -4.40 -5.25
N LYS A 185 -10.14 -4.88 -4.01
CA LYS A 185 -10.99 -6.04 -3.68
C LYS A 185 -10.67 -7.24 -4.56
N ASP A 186 -9.38 -7.56 -4.68
CA ASP A 186 -8.86 -8.62 -5.54
C ASP A 186 -9.16 -8.39 -7.05
N GLY A 187 -9.21 -7.12 -7.42
CA GLY A 187 -9.52 -6.60 -8.75
C GLY A 187 -10.97 -6.78 -9.18
N ARG A 188 -11.91 -6.76 -8.22
CA ARG A 188 -13.33 -6.55 -8.53
C ARG A 188 -13.61 -5.10 -8.92
N VAL A 189 -12.74 -4.19 -8.49
CA VAL A 189 -12.83 -2.77 -8.75
C VAL A 189 -11.53 -2.33 -9.41
N PHE A 190 -11.60 -1.85 -10.64
CA PHE A 190 -10.45 -1.29 -11.35
C PHE A 190 -10.50 0.23 -11.18
N ASN A 191 -9.78 0.75 -10.20
CA ASN A 191 -9.83 2.18 -9.92
C ASN A 191 -8.56 2.90 -10.29
N ASP A 192 -7.41 2.23 -10.30
CA ASP A 192 -6.19 2.97 -10.04
C ASP A 192 -5.00 2.60 -10.93
N LEU A 193 -4.13 3.58 -11.12
CA LEU A 193 -2.94 3.55 -11.98
C LEU A 193 -1.73 4.01 -11.17
N VAL A 194 -0.61 3.34 -11.35
CA VAL A 194 0.67 3.87 -10.87
C VAL A 194 1.07 5.02 -11.79
N VAL A 195 0.92 6.25 -11.30
CA VAL A 195 1.20 7.49 -12.04
C VAL A 195 2.70 7.69 -12.22
N ARG A 196 3.46 7.48 -11.15
CA ARG A 196 4.93 7.51 -11.16
C ARG A 196 5.44 6.37 -10.29
N PRO A 197 6.16 5.41 -10.89
CA PRO A 197 6.87 4.42 -10.10
C PRO A 197 8.15 5.02 -9.50
N ASP A 198 8.59 4.47 -8.37
CA ASP A 198 9.89 4.76 -7.76
C ASP A 198 10.11 6.26 -7.47
N VAL A 199 9.07 6.95 -6.97
CA VAL A 199 9.12 8.38 -6.61
C VAL A 199 10.16 8.62 -5.51
N ILE A 200 10.15 7.73 -4.52
CA ILE A 200 11.17 7.68 -3.47
C ILE A 200 11.71 6.26 -3.46
N SER A 201 13.03 6.13 -3.46
CA SER A 201 13.71 4.84 -3.34
C SER A 201 14.83 5.00 -2.34
N THR A 202 14.70 4.32 -1.20
CA THR A 202 15.77 4.20 -0.20
C THR A 202 16.40 2.81 -0.32
N GLU A 203 17.34 2.45 0.56
CA GLU A 203 17.92 1.11 0.55
C GLU A 203 16.84 0.03 0.79
N ASN A 204 15.94 0.28 1.74
CA ASN A 204 14.97 -0.71 2.22
C ASN A 204 13.51 -0.44 1.81
N THR A 205 13.20 0.76 1.31
CA THR A 205 11.82 1.15 0.98
C THR A 205 11.69 1.74 -0.41
N VAL A 206 10.50 1.63 -0.98
CA VAL A 206 10.13 2.27 -2.25
C VAL A 206 8.72 2.83 -2.18
N VAL A 207 8.53 4.02 -2.75
CA VAL A 207 7.24 4.70 -2.83
C VAL A 207 6.84 4.86 -4.29
N HIS A 208 5.62 4.45 -4.60
CA HIS A 208 4.98 4.68 -5.90
C HIS A 208 3.83 5.64 -5.70
N SER A 209 3.73 6.68 -6.53
CA SER A 209 2.54 7.53 -6.51
C SER A 209 1.41 6.87 -7.28
N VAL A 210 0.23 6.84 -6.71
CA VAL A 210 -0.98 6.31 -7.33
C VAL A 210 -2.01 7.40 -7.63
N SER A 211 -2.93 7.14 -8.56
CA SER A 211 -3.89 8.14 -9.06
C SER A 211 -5.17 8.25 -8.23
N ASP A 212 -5.51 7.20 -7.48
CA ASP A 212 -6.68 7.12 -6.61
C ASP A 212 -6.28 6.47 -5.28
N VAL A 213 -7.16 6.50 -4.29
CA VAL A 213 -6.96 5.79 -3.02
C VAL A 213 -7.43 4.35 -3.20
N LEU A 214 -6.56 3.40 -2.87
CA LEU A 214 -6.90 1.98 -2.84
C LEU A 214 -7.84 1.72 -1.66
N LEU A 215 -9.03 1.19 -1.94
CA LEU A 215 -10.05 0.96 -0.92
C LEU A 215 -10.20 -0.54 -0.60
N PRO A 216 -9.84 -0.96 0.64
CA PRO A 216 -10.09 -2.32 1.13
C PRO A 216 -11.59 -2.56 1.39
N ASP A 217 -11.94 -3.75 1.84
CA ASP A 217 -13.33 -4.06 2.17
C ASP A 217 -13.72 -3.52 3.56
N LEU A 218 -14.20 -2.27 3.60
CA LEU A 218 -14.56 -1.53 4.82
C LEU A 218 -15.82 -2.04 5.56
N ASP A 219 -16.35 -3.20 5.17
CA ASP A 219 -17.61 -3.79 5.67
C ASP A 219 -17.38 -4.96 6.65
N ASN A 220 -16.13 -5.23 7.07
CA ASN A 220 -15.82 -6.25 8.08
C ASN A 220 -16.34 -5.90 9.49
#